data_AF-A0A1H5MB35-F1
#
_entry.id   AF-A0A1H5MB35-F1
#
_cell.length_a   1.000
_cell.length_b   1.000
_cell.length_c   1.000
_cell.angle_alpha   90.00
_cell.angle_beta   90.00
_cell.angle_gamma   90.00
#
_symmetry.space_group_name_H-M   'P 1'
#
loop_
_entity.id
_entity.type
_entity.pdbx_description
1 polymer ?
#
loop_
_entity_poly.entity_id
_entity_poly.type
_entity_poly.pdbx_seq_one_letter_code
_entity_poly.pdbx_strand_id
1 'polypeptide(L)'
;MKTASARRPFECPYPDLMEIVLLDQVVKTDYGQLDVIWILDGGFDGDSDRYFAGQVNGLVGASASSGVYINLARRSGGSHVRMVLREAPPANDDARWEDVVEVSFAIPTGHEVRWCSWAGESWGALKAIIPGSYRMRVSASGRDEGRDGEFFHGVVDTYLVQLWPDNLKPDAILRATSEDGQYWHREFGSRR
;
A
#
# COMPACT_ATOMS: atom_id res chain seq x y z
N MET A 1 -15.28 9.46 37.85
CA MET A 1 -14.32 10.10 36.93
C MET A 1 -13.34 9.00 36.49
N LYS A 2 -13.58 8.36 35.34
CA LYS A 2 -12.74 7.24 34.86
C LYS A 2 -11.56 7.83 34.09
N THR A 3 -10.36 7.58 34.59
CA THR A 3 -9.09 7.92 33.95
C THR A 3 -8.94 7.19 32.62
N ALA A 4 -8.68 7.95 31.56
CA ALA A 4 -8.36 7.43 30.24
C ALA A 4 -7.06 6.63 30.31
N SER A 5 -7.13 5.37 29.89
CA SER A 5 -5.96 4.51 29.69
C SER A 5 -5.15 5.07 28.52
N ALA A 6 -3.97 5.63 28.82
CA ALA A 6 -2.99 5.97 27.81
C ALA A 6 -2.57 4.66 27.10
N ARG A 7 -2.90 4.53 25.81
CA ARG A 7 -2.38 3.43 24.99
C ARG A 7 -0.86 3.52 25.03
N ARG A 8 -0.20 2.40 25.34
CA ARG A 8 1.26 2.33 25.28
C ARG A 8 1.70 2.67 23.85
N PRO A 9 2.81 3.42 23.67
CA PRO A 9 3.41 3.55 22.36
C PRO A 9 3.75 2.14 21.83
N PHE A 10 3.53 1.95 20.55
CA PHE A 10 3.91 0.74 19.83
C PHE A 10 5.44 0.62 19.89
N GLU A 11 5.97 -0.39 20.59
CA GLU A 11 7.40 -0.70 20.59
C GLU A 11 7.68 -1.65 19.42
N CYS A 12 8.50 -1.19 18.47
CA CYS A 12 8.99 -2.03 17.37
C CYS A 12 9.82 -3.19 17.97
N PRO A 13 9.51 -4.46 17.66
CA PRO A 13 10.24 -5.60 18.20
C PRO A 13 11.69 -5.74 17.65
N TYR A 14 12.12 -4.83 16.77
CA TYR A 14 13.44 -4.84 16.12
C TYR A 14 14.13 -3.47 16.24
N PRO A 15 14.53 -3.06 17.46
CA PRO A 15 15.06 -1.72 17.73
C PRO A 15 16.43 -1.40 17.05
N ASP A 16 17.11 -2.41 16.51
CA ASP A 16 18.43 -2.27 15.88
C ASP A 16 18.36 -2.22 14.33
N LEU A 17 17.17 -2.34 13.73
CA LEU A 17 16.98 -2.31 12.27
C LEU A 17 16.23 -1.04 11.85
N MET A 18 16.94 -0.12 11.20
CA MET A 18 16.36 1.10 10.61
C MET A 18 15.27 0.79 9.58
N GLU A 19 15.33 -0.38 8.94
CA GLU A 19 14.41 -0.86 7.93
C GLU A 19 14.37 -2.39 7.91
N ILE A 20 13.17 -2.99 7.88
CA ILE A 20 12.95 -4.41 7.65
C ILE A 20 12.35 -4.59 6.27
N VAL A 21 13.05 -5.31 5.40
CA VAL A 21 12.52 -5.68 4.09
C VAL A 21 11.46 -6.78 4.27
N LEU A 22 10.25 -6.46 3.84
CA LEU A 22 9.08 -7.33 3.91
C LEU A 22 8.85 -8.08 2.58
N LEU A 23 9.16 -7.42 1.47
CA LEU A 23 9.01 -7.90 0.10
C LEU A 23 10.01 -7.15 -0.76
N ASP A 24 10.73 -7.83 -1.65
CA ASP A 24 11.58 -7.18 -2.67
C ASP A 24 11.67 -8.11 -3.89
N GLN A 25 10.67 -8.02 -4.77
CA GLN A 25 10.58 -8.88 -5.95
C GLN A 25 9.68 -8.30 -7.04
N VAL A 26 9.71 -8.93 -8.21
CA VAL A 26 8.73 -8.69 -9.26
C VAL A 26 7.43 -9.44 -8.91
N VAL A 27 6.38 -8.70 -8.59
CA VAL A 27 5.04 -9.24 -8.37
C VAL A 27 4.36 -9.39 -9.71
N LYS A 28 3.96 -10.63 -10.04
CA LYS A 28 3.11 -10.91 -11.19
C LYS A 28 1.66 -10.76 -10.76
N THR A 29 0.87 -10.01 -11.52
CA THR A 29 -0.55 -9.80 -11.22
C THR A 29 -1.37 -9.60 -12.49
N ASP A 30 -2.69 -9.63 -12.28
CA ASP A 30 -3.72 -9.18 -13.21
C ASP A 30 -4.53 -8.03 -12.58
N TYR A 31 -5.20 -7.25 -13.42
CA TYR A 31 -5.97 -6.05 -13.03
C TYR A 31 -5.19 -5.02 -12.20
N GLY A 32 -3.85 -5.03 -12.25
CA GLY A 32 -3.00 -4.15 -11.45
C GLY A 32 -3.18 -4.35 -9.94
N GLN A 33 -3.66 -5.52 -9.51
CA GLN A 33 -4.05 -5.74 -8.11
C GLN A 33 -2.88 -6.25 -7.26
N LEU A 34 -2.59 -5.51 -6.20
CA LEU A 34 -1.76 -5.98 -5.10
C LEU A 34 -2.45 -5.63 -3.79
N ASP A 35 -2.69 -6.62 -2.95
CA ASP A 35 -3.33 -6.41 -1.66
C ASP A 35 -2.37 -6.69 -0.50
N VAL A 36 -2.57 -5.96 0.59
CA VAL A 36 -2.07 -6.30 1.93
C VAL A 36 -3.28 -6.65 2.79
N ILE A 37 -3.42 -7.91 3.16
CA ILE A 37 -4.63 -8.43 3.81
C ILE A 37 -4.33 -9.07 5.16
N TRP A 38 -5.31 -9.03 6.05
CA TRP A 38 -5.26 -9.67 7.38
C TRP A 38 -6.48 -10.56 7.64
N ILE A 39 -7.27 -10.86 6.61
CA ILE A 39 -8.31 -11.88 6.63
C ILE A 39 -8.10 -12.85 5.45
N LEU A 40 -8.40 -14.13 5.64
CA LEU A 40 -8.09 -15.19 4.67
C LEU A 40 -8.82 -15.03 3.32
N ASP A 41 -10.05 -14.55 3.32
CA ASP A 41 -10.85 -14.31 2.11
C ASP A 41 -10.90 -12.80 1.76
N GLY A 42 -9.89 -12.05 2.21
CA GLY A 42 -9.75 -10.63 1.94
C GLY A 42 -9.09 -10.36 0.60
N GLY A 43 -9.08 -9.08 0.23
CA GLY A 43 -8.52 -8.60 -1.03
C GLY A 43 -9.54 -7.72 -1.74
N PHE A 44 -9.05 -6.92 -2.69
CA PHE A 44 -9.92 -6.09 -3.49
C PHE A 44 -10.89 -6.95 -4.31
N ASP A 45 -12.18 -6.70 -4.15
CA ASP A 45 -13.29 -7.45 -4.76
C ASP A 45 -13.99 -6.65 -5.86
N GLY A 46 -13.41 -5.51 -6.27
CA GLY A 46 -13.98 -4.59 -7.24
C GLY A 46 -14.86 -3.49 -6.63
N ASP A 47 -15.15 -3.54 -5.33
CA ASP A 47 -15.90 -2.49 -4.63
C ASP A 47 -14.99 -1.31 -4.29
N SER A 48 -14.77 -0.44 -5.27
CA SER A 48 -13.99 0.79 -5.09
C SER A 48 -14.55 1.71 -4.02
N ASP A 49 -15.88 1.79 -3.91
CA ASP A 49 -16.54 2.74 -3.01
C ASP A 49 -16.24 2.36 -1.56
N ARG A 50 -16.19 1.06 -1.26
CA ARG A 50 -15.78 0.54 0.05
C ARG A 50 -14.29 0.73 0.32
N TYR A 51 -13.41 0.42 -0.63
CA TYR A 51 -11.96 0.47 -0.42
C TYR A 51 -11.41 1.89 -0.34
N PHE A 52 -12.03 2.84 -1.06
CA PHE A 52 -11.62 4.25 -1.10
C PHE A 52 -12.57 5.18 -0.35
N ALA A 53 -13.49 4.65 0.47
CA ALA A 53 -14.44 5.46 1.22
C ALA A 53 -13.73 6.59 2.00
N GLY A 54 -14.04 7.85 1.66
CA GLY A 54 -13.46 9.04 2.30
C GLY A 54 -12.00 9.34 1.94
N GLN A 55 -11.42 8.62 0.99
CA GLN A 55 -10.08 8.87 0.45
C GLN A 55 -10.13 9.69 -0.84
N VAL A 56 -9.06 10.43 -1.11
CA VAL A 56 -8.92 11.27 -2.33
C VAL A 56 -7.83 10.78 -3.28
N ASN A 57 -6.98 9.86 -2.86
CA ASN A 57 -5.78 9.46 -3.60
C ASN A 57 -6.04 8.44 -4.70
N GLY A 58 -7.06 7.58 -4.66
CA GLY A 58 -7.37 6.64 -5.75
C GLY A 58 -6.30 5.59 -6.16
N LEU A 59 -5.09 5.61 -5.60
CA LEU A 59 -4.02 4.64 -5.89
C LEU A 59 -3.89 3.57 -4.81
N VAL A 60 -4.24 3.92 -3.57
CA VAL A 60 -4.18 3.03 -2.43
C VAL A 60 -5.49 3.12 -1.65
N GLY A 61 -6.26 2.03 -1.69
CA GLY A 61 -7.55 1.90 -1.01
C GLY A 61 -7.34 1.28 0.37
N ALA A 62 -7.55 2.05 1.44
CA ALA A 62 -7.23 1.61 2.82
C ALA A 62 -8.43 1.71 3.79
N SER A 63 -9.63 1.96 3.28
CA SER A 63 -10.84 2.12 4.11
C SER A 63 -11.55 0.80 4.41
N ALA A 64 -11.26 -0.27 3.67
CA ALA A 64 -11.83 -1.58 3.90
C ALA A 64 -11.28 -2.22 5.19
N SER A 65 -12.13 -2.93 5.95
CA SER A 65 -11.72 -3.65 7.16
C SER A 65 -10.93 -4.93 6.89
N SER A 66 -10.81 -5.35 5.63
CA SER A 66 -10.21 -6.59 5.18
C SER A 66 -8.72 -6.47 4.81
N GLY A 67 -8.28 -5.26 4.46
CA GLY A 67 -6.96 -5.05 3.91
C GLY A 67 -6.80 -3.69 3.23
N VAL A 68 -5.64 -3.52 2.61
CA VAL A 68 -5.28 -2.39 1.77
C VAL A 68 -5.12 -2.87 0.35
N TYR A 69 -5.77 -2.19 -0.59
CA TYR A 69 -5.59 -2.37 -2.02
C TYR A 69 -4.55 -1.37 -2.54
N ILE A 70 -3.58 -1.85 -3.32
CA ILE A 70 -2.58 -1.05 -4.02
C ILE A 70 -2.81 -1.23 -5.51
N ASN A 71 -3.19 -0.16 -6.18
CA ASN A 71 -3.36 -0.12 -7.63
C ASN A 71 -2.00 0.05 -8.31
N LEU A 72 -1.52 -1.03 -8.93
CA LEU A 72 -0.39 -1.01 -9.84
C LEU A 72 -0.88 -0.56 -11.23
N ALA A 73 -0.10 0.25 -11.92
CA ALA A 73 -0.43 0.77 -13.24
C ALA A 73 -0.51 -0.35 -14.28
N ARG A 74 0.41 -1.32 -14.19
CA ARG A 74 0.42 -2.45 -15.11
C ARG A 74 -0.74 -3.41 -14.84
N ARG A 75 -1.67 -3.49 -15.79
CA ARG A 75 -2.84 -4.39 -15.70
C ARG A 75 -2.41 -5.84 -15.52
N SER A 76 -1.66 -6.37 -16.48
CA SER A 76 -1.20 -7.75 -16.47
C SER A 76 0.31 -7.81 -16.68
N GLY A 77 0.98 -8.67 -15.93
CA GLY A 77 2.43 -8.85 -16.00
C GLY A 77 3.13 -8.51 -14.69
N GLY A 78 4.38 -8.07 -14.78
CA GLY A 78 5.26 -7.92 -13.60
C GLY A 78 5.64 -6.49 -13.30
N SER A 79 5.45 -6.08 -12.05
CA SER A 79 5.91 -4.82 -11.48
C SER A 79 6.91 -5.09 -10.36
N HIS A 80 7.97 -4.29 -10.27
CA HIS A 80 8.91 -4.44 -9.15
C HIS A 80 8.34 -3.79 -7.90
N VAL A 81 8.19 -4.56 -6.82
CA VAL A 81 7.63 -4.08 -5.55
C VAL A 81 8.62 -4.34 -4.44
N ARG A 82 9.03 -3.25 -3.79
CA ARG A 82 9.77 -3.29 -2.54
C ARG A 82 8.90 -2.78 -1.41
N MET A 83 8.58 -3.65 -0.45
CA MET A 83 7.86 -3.30 0.76
C MET A 83 8.81 -3.32 1.96
N VAL A 84 8.76 -2.27 2.77
CA VAL A 84 9.62 -2.14 3.94
C VAL A 84 8.83 -1.63 5.14
N LEU A 85 9.14 -2.19 6.31
CA LEU A 85 8.69 -1.71 7.60
C LEU A 85 9.79 -0.86 8.22
N ARG A 86 9.44 0.32 8.73
CA ARG A 86 10.33 1.24 9.42
C ARG A 86 9.76 1.67 10.76
N GLU A 87 10.63 2.22 11.60
CA GLU A 87 10.23 2.76 12.91
C GLU A 87 9.60 4.15 12.81
N ALA A 88 9.92 4.91 11.76
CA ALA A 88 9.55 6.30 11.61
C ALA A 88 9.20 6.68 10.16
N PRO A 89 8.51 7.82 9.96
CA PRO A 89 8.30 8.41 8.64
C PRO A 89 9.62 8.56 7.86
N PRO A 90 9.60 8.44 6.53
CA PRO A 90 10.80 8.63 5.72
C PRO A 90 11.19 10.10 5.76
N ALA A 91 12.48 10.40 5.83
CA ALA A 91 12.96 11.76 6.00
C ALA A 91 12.73 12.65 4.77
N ASN A 92 12.84 12.10 3.55
CA ASN A 92 12.79 12.87 2.30
C ASN A 92 12.01 12.16 1.20
N ASP A 93 11.36 12.97 0.36
CA ASP A 93 10.77 12.54 -0.91
C ASP A 93 11.85 12.55 -1.99
N ASP A 94 12.24 11.36 -2.45
CA ASP A 94 13.16 11.21 -3.58
C ASP A 94 12.47 11.65 -4.87
N ALA A 95 13.11 12.56 -5.62
CA ALA A 95 12.57 13.14 -6.85
C ALA A 95 12.41 12.12 -7.99
N ARG A 96 12.99 10.91 -7.87
CA ARG A 96 12.80 9.82 -8.85
C ARG A 96 11.37 9.25 -8.86
N TRP A 97 10.59 9.48 -7.80
CA TRP A 97 9.22 9.01 -7.71
C TRP A 97 8.28 10.00 -8.36
N GLU A 98 7.42 9.51 -9.24
CA GLU A 98 6.47 10.30 -10.04
C GLU A 98 5.18 10.52 -9.26
N ASP A 99 4.67 9.45 -8.63
CA ASP A 99 3.43 9.49 -7.86
C ASP A 99 3.70 8.99 -6.45
N VAL A 100 3.28 9.77 -5.46
CA VAL A 100 3.49 9.46 -4.05
C VAL A 100 2.22 9.75 -3.30
N VAL A 101 1.66 8.70 -2.70
CA VAL A 101 0.47 8.81 -1.85
C VAL A 101 0.73 8.21 -0.49
N GLU A 102 -0.01 8.69 0.49
CA GLU A 102 -0.01 8.13 1.83
C GLU A 102 -1.41 7.82 2.32
N VAL A 103 -1.55 6.71 3.03
CA VAL A 103 -2.80 6.27 3.66
C VAL A 103 -2.54 5.79 5.08
N SER A 104 -3.58 5.73 5.89
CA SER A 104 -3.53 5.11 7.21
C SER A 104 -4.54 3.97 7.32
N PHE A 105 -4.19 2.92 8.06
CA PHE A 105 -5.08 1.81 8.36
C PHE A 105 -4.73 1.17 9.71
N ALA A 106 -5.63 0.33 10.21
CA ALA A 106 -5.46 -0.38 11.48
C ALA A 106 -5.58 -1.89 11.29
N ILE A 107 -4.64 -2.62 11.87
CA ILE A 107 -4.58 -4.08 11.82
C ILE A 107 -5.12 -4.63 13.14
N PRO A 108 -6.19 -5.45 13.10
CA PRO A 108 -6.79 -6.03 14.31
C PRO A 108 -5.87 -7.07 14.98
N THR A 109 -6.06 -7.26 16.29
CA THR A 109 -5.30 -8.26 17.07
C THR A 109 -5.68 -9.68 16.69
N GLY A 110 -4.69 -10.59 16.64
CA GLY A 110 -4.93 -12.01 16.35
C GLY A 110 -5.01 -12.35 14.86
N HIS A 111 -4.63 -11.42 14.00
CA HIS A 111 -4.61 -11.62 12.55
C HIS A 111 -3.17 -11.64 12.03
N GLU A 112 -2.89 -12.58 11.12
CA GLU A 112 -1.65 -12.58 10.35
C GLU A 112 -1.79 -11.69 9.12
N VAL A 113 -0.74 -10.94 8.81
CA VAL A 113 -0.72 -10.05 7.65
C VAL A 113 0.05 -10.73 6.53
N ARG A 114 -0.49 -10.65 5.31
CA ARG A 114 0.14 -11.16 4.09
C ARG A 114 -0.07 -10.19 2.95
N TRP A 115 0.81 -10.24 1.96
CA TRP A 115 0.53 -9.65 0.65
C TRP A 115 -0.01 -10.74 -0.29
N CYS A 116 -0.83 -10.35 -1.26
CA CYS A 116 -1.23 -11.22 -2.35
C CYS A 116 -1.49 -10.45 -3.65
N SER A 117 -1.20 -11.07 -4.79
CA SER A 117 -1.64 -10.60 -6.10
C SER A 117 -3.08 -11.00 -6.38
N TRP A 118 -3.60 -10.61 -7.55
CA TRP A 118 -4.93 -11.01 -8.01
C TRP A 118 -5.20 -12.50 -7.82
N ALA A 119 -6.41 -12.82 -7.34
CA ALA A 119 -6.88 -14.18 -7.02
C ALA A 119 -5.96 -15.00 -6.09
N GLY A 120 -5.01 -14.37 -5.40
CA GLY A 120 -4.04 -15.06 -4.56
C GLY A 120 -3.03 -15.90 -5.34
N GLU A 121 -2.84 -15.64 -6.64
CA GLU A 121 -1.91 -16.40 -7.49
C GLU A 121 -0.47 -16.39 -6.97
N SER A 122 -0.06 -15.27 -6.39
CA SER A 122 1.17 -15.12 -5.64
C SER A 122 0.89 -14.43 -4.30
N TRP A 123 1.59 -14.85 -3.25
CA TRP A 123 1.40 -14.31 -1.91
C TRP A 123 2.61 -14.58 -1.02
N GLY A 124 2.67 -13.90 0.11
CA GLY A 124 3.67 -14.15 1.14
C GLY A 124 3.33 -13.51 2.48
N ALA A 125 3.77 -14.13 3.57
CA ALA A 125 3.53 -13.64 4.92
C ALA A 125 4.40 -12.41 5.24
N LEU A 126 3.80 -11.37 5.82
CA LEU A 126 4.46 -10.15 6.26
C LEU A 126 4.74 -10.21 7.77
N LYS A 127 5.57 -11.17 8.19
CA LYS A 127 5.71 -11.61 9.59
C LYS A 127 6.16 -10.53 10.59
N ALA A 128 6.84 -9.49 10.13
CA ALA A 128 7.29 -8.41 11.01
C ALA A 128 6.18 -7.38 11.31
N ILE A 129 5.06 -7.41 10.58
CA ILE A 129 3.91 -6.55 10.85
C ILE A 129 3.10 -7.16 11.99
N ILE A 130 2.94 -6.39 13.07
CA ILE A 130 2.13 -6.76 14.23
C ILE A 130 0.85 -5.89 14.32
N PRO A 131 -0.18 -6.29 15.07
CA PRO A 131 -1.41 -5.51 15.22
C PRO A 131 -1.16 -4.07 15.70
N GLY A 132 -1.84 -3.10 15.10
CA GLY A 132 -1.61 -1.68 15.37
C GLY A 132 -2.08 -0.76 14.26
N SER A 133 -1.86 0.55 14.44
CA SER A 133 -2.13 1.57 13.42
C SER A 133 -0.85 1.89 12.66
N TYR A 134 -0.95 1.95 11.33
CA TYR A 134 0.17 2.24 10.44
C TYR A 134 -0.17 3.39 9.51
N ARG A 135 0.86 4.16 9.17
CA ARG A 135 0.89 4.96 7.95
C ARG A 135 1.65 4.17 6.89
N MET A 136 1.13 4.18 5.67
CA MET A 136 1.78 3.60 4.51
C MET A 136 1.97 4.69 3.47
N ARG A 137 3.19 4.77 2.91
CA ARG A 137 3.50 5.54 1.72
C ARG A 137 3.74 4.60 0.56
N VAL A 138 3.09 4.86 -0.56
CA VAL A 138 3.38 4.18 -1.83
C VAL A 138 3.97 5.22 -2.77
N SER A 139 5.21 4.99 -3.18
CA SER A 139 5.91 5.79 -4.18
C SER A 139 6.08 4.97 -5.45
N ALA A 140 5.63 5.49 -6.58
CA ALA A 140 5.62 4.81 -7.86
C ALA A 140 6.44 5.58 -8.90
N SER A 141 7.04 4.85 -9.84
CA SER A 141 7.71 5.38 -11.01
C SER A 141 7.48 4.43 -12.19
N GLY A 142 7.35 4.99 -13.39
CA GLY A 142 7.08 4.26 -14.62
C GLY A 142 5.62 3.88 -14.78
N ARG A 143 4.68 4.59 -14.14
CA ARG A 143 3.25 4.22 -14.19
C ARG A 143 2.70 4.32 -15.62
N ASP A 144 3.10 5.33 -16.39
CA ASP A 144 2.64 5.49 -17.76
C ASP A 144 3.18 4.37 -18.66
N GLU A 145 4.46 3.99 -18.53
CA GLU A 145 5.04 2.83 -19.20
C GLU A 145 4.41 1.51 -18.73
N GLY A 146 4.03 1.41 -17.46
CA GLY A 146 3.31 0.26 -16.89
C GLY A 146 1.93 0.08 -17.51
N ARG A 147 1.16 1.19 -17.62
CA ARG A 147 -0.15 1.24 -18.26
C ARG A 147 -0.08 0.81 -19.72
N ASP A 148 0.89 1.34 -20.47
CA ASP A 148 1.02 1.10 -21.91
C ASP A 148 1.72 -0.24 -22.23
N GLY A 149 2.49 -0.78 -21.28
CA GLY A 149 3.40 -1.91 -21.44
C GLY A 149 2.87 -3.27 -20.99
N GLU A 150 1.56 -3.54 -21.10
CA GLU A 150 0.94 -4.79 -20.63
C GLU A 150 1.67 -6.06 -21.15
N PHE A 151 2.03 -6.09 -22.43
CA PHE A 151 2.67 -7.25 -23.06
C PHE A 151 4.20 -7.25 -23.04
N PHE A 152 4.84 -6.26 -22.41
CA PHE A 152 6.30 -6.15 -22.40
C PHE A 152 6.97 -7.21 -21.51
N HIS A 153 8.06 -7.85 -21.95
CA HIS A 153 8.67 -8.96 -21.21
C HIS A 153 9.57 -8.55 -20.02
N GLY A 154 9.74 -7.25 -19.74
CA GLY A 154 10.51 -6.72 -18.61
C GLY A 154 9.69 -5.95 -17.56
N VAL A 155 10.40 -5.36 -16.60
CA VAL A 155 9.84 -4.44 -15.59
C VAL A 155 9.88 -3.02 -16.16
N VAL A 156 8.74 -2.36 -16.13
CA VAL A 156 8.56 -0.98 -16.62
C VAL A 156 8.12 -0.04 -15.51
N ASP A 157 7.47 -0.56 -14.47
CA ASP A 157 7.04 0.19 -13.30
C ASP A 157 7.63 -0.38 -12.00
N THR A 158 7.91 0.52 -11.06
CA THR A 158 8.52 0.20 -9.76
C THR A 158 7.77 0.89 -8.64
N TYR A 159 7.59 0.16 -7.53
CA TYR A 159 6.85 0.61 -6.35
C TYR A 159 7.69 0.42 -5.10
N LEU A 160 7.80 1.48 -4.31
CA LEU A 160 8.32 1.45 -2.96
C LEU A 160 7.17 1.67 -1.97
N VAL A 161 6.86 0.62 -1.20
CA VAL A 161 5.81 0.61 -0.19
C VAL A 161 6.46 0.67 1.20
N GLN A 162 6.26 1.77 1.90
CA GLN A 162 6.91 2.03 3.19
C GLN A 162 5.85 2.11 4.27
N LEU A 163 5.96 1.27 5.29
CA LEU A 163 5.06 1.24 6.44
C LEU A 163 5.80 1.72 7.69
N TRP A 164 5.13 2.50 8.53
CA TRP A 164 5.61 2.82 9.88
C TRP A 164 4.44 2.99 10.85
N PRO A 165 4.64 2.70 12.15
CA PRO A 165 3.61 2.94 13.16
C PRO A 165 3.28 4.44 13.25
N ASP A 166 1.99 4.78 13.20
CA ASP A 166 1.52 6.16 13.34
C ASP A 166 0.03 6.18 13.71
N ASN A 167 -0.46 7.34 14.15
CA ASN A 167 -1.89 7.58 14.31
C ASN A 167 -2.61 7.60 12.96
N LEU A 168 -3.89 7.22 12.96
CA LEU A 168 -4.74 7.31 11.79
C LEU A 168 -4.92 8.78 11.37
N LYS A 169 -4.65 9.06 10.10
CA LYS A 169 -4.77 10.39 9.48
C LYS A 169 -5.44 10.23 8.11
N PRO A 170 -6.10 11.29 7.59
CA PRO A 170 -6.57 11.29 6.21
C PRO A 170 -5.47 10.93 5.22
N ASP A 171 -5.84 10.37 4.08
CA ASP A 171 -4.89 10.12 3.01
C ASP A 171 -4.37 11.43 2.41
N ALA A 172 -3.22 11.36 1.75
CA ALA A 172 -2.60 12.51 1.12
C ALA A 172 -1.98 12.11 -0.22
N ILE A 173 -2.17 12.97 -1.22
CA ILE A 173 -1.40 12.93 -2.47
C ILE A 173 -0.23 13.89 -2.27
N LEU A 174 0.98 13.36 -2.17
CA LEU A 174 2.21 14.14 -2.01
C LEU A 174 2.80 14.55 -3.35
N ARG A 175 2.61 13.70 -4.37
CA ARG A 175 3.04 13.94 -5.75
C ARG A 175 2.17 13.17 -6.72
N ALA A 176 1.88 13.77 -7.87
CA ALA A 176 1.14 13.15 -8.96
C ALA A 176 1.60 13.71 -10.30
N THR A 177 2.54 13.03 -10.97
CA THR A 177 3.09 13.50 -12.25
C THR A 177 2.76 12.60 -13.43
N SER A 178 2.44 11.33 -13.22
CA SER A 178 2.05 10.44 -14.32
C SER A 178 0.61 10.69 -14.77
N GLU A 179 0.33 10.42 -16.04
CA GLU A 179 -1.04 10.49 -16.56
C GLU A 179 -1.93 9.41 -15.92
N ASP A 180 -1.40 8.20 -15.76
CA ASP A 180 -2.07 7.07 -15.11
C ASP A 180 -2.42 7.39 -13.64
N GLY A 181 -1.48 7.95 -12.87
CA GLY A 181 -1.71 8.35 -11.49
C GLY A 181 -2.84 9.38 -11.37
N GLN A 182 -2.80 10.41 -12.22
CA GLN A 182 -3.84 11.44 -12.28
C GLN A 182 -5.20 10.89 -12.73
N TYR A 183 -5.22 9.88 -13.61
CA TYR A 183 -6.45 9.19 -14.00
C TYR A 183 -7.10 8.51 -12.80
N TRP A 184 -6.36 7.71 -12.03
CA TRP A 184 -6.91 7.01 -10.87
C TRP A 184 -7.31 7.93 -9.71
N HIS A 185 -6.62 9.07 -9.52
CA HIS A 185 -7.07 10.13 -8.62
C HIS A 185 -8.49 10.61 -8.96
N ARG A 186 -8.83 10.70 -10.26
CA ARG A 186 -10.20 11.05 -10.69
C ARG A 186 -11.13 9.86 -10.58
N GLU A 187 -10.74 8.69 -11.06
CA GLU A 187 -11.65 7.54 -11.11
C GLU A 187 -12.03 6.98 -9.75
N PHE A 188 -11.09 6.81 -8.84
CA PHE A 188 -11.34 6.26 -7.49
C PHE A 188 -11.33 7.35 -6.42
N GLY A 189 -10.39 8.30 -6.49
CA GLY A 189 -10.26 9.36 -5.48
C GLY A 189 -11.39 10.39 -5.47
N SER A 190 -12.20 10.46 -6.53
CA SER A 190 -13.34 11.38 -6.60
C SER A 190 -14.69 10.72 -6.26
N ARG A 191 -14.72 9.40 -6.03
CA ARG A 191 -15.94 8.66 -5.68
C ARG A 191 -16.37 9.05 -4.27
N ARG A 192 -17.64 9.44 -4.11
CA ARG A 192 -18.23 9.93 -2.85
C ARG A 192 -19.56 9.25 -2.60
#